data_AF-A0A1W6A0Q4-F1
#
_entry.id   AF-A0A1W6A0Q4-F1
#
_cell.length_a   1.000
_cell.length_b   1.000
_cell.length_c   1.000
_cell.angle_alpha   90.00
_cell.angle_beta   90.00
_cell.angle_gamma   90.00
#
_symmetry.space_group_name_H-M   'P 1'
#
loop_
_entity.id
_entity.type
_entity.pdbx_description
1 polymer ?
#
loop_
_entity_poly.entity_id
_entity_poly.type
_entity_poly.pdbx_seq_one_letter_code
_entity_poly.pdbx_strand_id
1 'polypeptide(L)'
;MEGQIQTDKGIENVKGQGWFDHQWGRDYGLIRGAGWNWFGLQLEDGRELLLNEMRTSEGSTFSPMANLIEKDGSIRFTRDISFEPLSFWRSLRTNARYPIEWRIKIPYFSMDIHVKALFPTQEMDVIGPMRAIWEGACTLYGEEVLAGGKKERLEGRGFMELVGYAN
;
A
#
# COMPACT_ATOMS: atom_id res chain seq x y z
N MET A 1 -14.93 -6.97 10.57
CA MET A 1 -15.90 -7.27 9.49
C MET A 1 -16.29 -8.73 9.55
N GLU A 2 -17.58 -9.02 9.41
CA GLU A 2 -18.13 -10.39 9.34
C GLU A 2 -19.14 -10.43 8.19
N GLY A 3 -19.23 -11.55 7.48
CA GLY A 3 -20.11 -11.66 6.32
C GLY A 3 -20.09 -13.02 5.67
N GLN A 4 -20.62 -13.09 4.45
CA GLN A 4 -20.72 -14.31 3.65
C GLN A 4 -20.18 -14.08 2.25
N ILE A 5 -19.45 -15.06 1.72
CA ILE A 5 -18.96 -15.08 0.33
C ILE A 5 -19.60 -16.28 -0.37
N GLN A 6 -20.21 -16.04 -1.53
CA GLN A 6 -20.66 -17.11 -2.43
C GLN A 6 -19.46 -17.56 -3.29
N THR A 7 -19.14 -18.84 -3.21
CA THR A 7 -18.13 -19.49 -4.07
C THR A 7 -18.79 -20.57 -4.93
N ASP A 8 -18.03 -21.17 -5.85
CA ASP A 8 -18.47 -22.34 -6.62
C ASP A 8 -18.81 -23.55 -5.73
N LYS A 9 -18.36 -23.55 -4.46
CA LYS A 9 -18.59 -24.61 -3.48
C LYS A 9 -19.77 -24.32 -2.53
N GLY A 10 -20.37 -23.13 -2.60
CA GLY A 10 -21.46 -22.71 -1.74
C GLY A 10 -21.20 -21.40 -0.99
N ILE A 11 -21.99 -21.14 0.04
CA ILE A 11 -21.85 -19.94 0.89
C ILE A 11 -20.85 -20.24 2.02
N GLU A 12 -19.84 -19.39 2.15
CA GLU A 12 -18.82 -19.45 3.21
C GLU A 12 -18.96 -18.24 4.15
N ASN A 13 -19.01 -18.48 5.46
CA ASN A 13 -18.97 -17.42 6.47
C ASN A 13 -17.53 -16.94 6.65
N VAL A 14 -17.31 -15.63 6.63
CA VAL A 14 -15.99 -15.02 6.74
C VAL A 14 -15.94 -13.97 7.84
N LYS A 15 -14.76 -13.81 8.42
CA LYS A 15 -14.42 -12.73 9.34
C LYS A 15 -13.07 -12.15 8.94
N GLY A 16 -12.92 -10.84 9.12
CA GLY A 16 -11.67 -10.15 8.78
C GLY A 16 -11.65 -8.70 9.25
N GLN A 17 -10.55 -8.05 8.95
CA GLN A 17 -10.38 -6.61 9.06
C GLN A 17 -10.44 -6.01 7.66
N GLY A 18 -10.65 -4.70 7.59
CA GLY A 18 -10.34 -3.99 6.37
C GLY A 18 -10.44 -2.51 6.56
N TRP A 19 -10.14 -1.83 5.46
CA TRP A 19 -9.83 -0.43 5.40
C TRP A 19 -10.90 0.30 4.61
N PHE A 20 -11.27 1.50 5.06
CA PHE A 20 -12.13 2.39 4.30
C PHE A 20 -11.43 3.74 4.17
N ASP A 21 -11.09 4.11 2.94
CA ASP A 21 -10.57 5.44 2.62
C ASP A 21 -11.70 6.28 1.99
N HIS A 22 -11.78 7.56 2.37
CA HIS A 22 -12.75 8.51 1.83
C HIS A 22 -12.03 9.79 1.43
N GLN A 23 -11.93 10.01 0.13
CA GLN A 23 -11.33 11.20 -0.46
C GLN A 23 -12.35 11.99 -1.29
N TRP A 24 -12.32 13.31 -1.16
CA TRP A 24 -13.02 14.24 -2.06
C TRP A 24 -12.08 15.40 -2.42
N GLY A 25 -12.20 15.93 -3.63
CA GLY A 25 -11.33 17.02 -4.08
C GLY A 25 -11.49 17.33 -5.56
N ARG A 26 -10.67 18.28 -6.04
CA ARG A 26 -10.62 18.68 -7.46
C ARG A 26 -9.31 18.27 -8.13
N ASP A 27 -8.52 17.42 -7.49
CA ASP A 27 -7.25 16.96 -8.05
C ASP A 27 -7.49 15.73 -8.91
N TYR A 28 -7.18 15.87 -10.20
CA TYR A 28 -7.31 14.82 -11.20
C TYR A 28 -5.93 14.39 -11.68
N GLY A 29 -5.03 14.01 -10.75
CA GLY A 29 -3.69 13.52 -11.09
C GLY A 29 -3.70 12.47 -12.23
N LEU A 30 -4.76 11.64 -12.25
CA LEU A 30 -5.08 10.67 -13.30
C LEU A 30 -5.19 11.24 -14.72
N ILE A 31 -5.70 12.47 -14.88
CA ILE A 31 -5.87 13.11 -16.20
C ILE A 31 -4.52 13.57 -16.76
N ARG A 32 -3.49 13.69 -15.92
CA ARG A 32 -2.16 14.16 -16.32
C ARG A 32 -1.17 13.03 -16.66
N GLY A 33 -1.63 11.77 -16.72
CA GLY A 33 -0.74 10.62 -16.93
C GLY A 33 0.17 10.33 -15.73
N ALA A 34 -0.16 10.88 -14.56
CA ALA A 34 0.52 10.59 -13.31
C ALA A 34 -0.07 9.34 -12.65
N GLY A 35 0.76 8.62 -11.92
CA GLY A 35 0.38 7.46 -11.12
C GLY A 35 0.61 7.70 -9.64
N TRP A 36 0.50 6.64 -8.83
CA TRP A 36 0.87 6.67 -7.42
C TRP A 36 1.21 5.27 -6.92
N ASN A 37 1.89 5.23 -5.78
CA ASN A 37 2.00 4.06 -4.93
C ASN A 37 1.26 4.40 -3.62
N TRP A 38 0.35 3.56 -3.20
CA TRP A 38 -0.44 3.72 -1.98
C TRP A 38 -0.40 2.43 -1.17
N PHE A 39 -0.35 2.59 0.16
CA PHE A 39 -0.30 1.49 1.11
C PHE A 39 -1.19 1.82 2.31
N GLY A 40 -2.17 0.96 2.58
CA GLY A 40 -2.97 0.96 3.80
C GLY A 40 -2.65 -0.29 4.60
N LEU A 41 -1.97 -0.12 5.73
CA LEU A 41 -1.34 -1.19 6.49
C LEU A 41 -1.88 -1.22 7.92
N GLN A 42 -2.30 -2.39 8.38
CA GLN A 42 -2.80 -2.65 9.73
C GLN A 42 -1.76 -3.49 10.48
N LEU A 43 -1.14 -2.91 11.50
CA LEU A 43 -0.12 -3.56 12.30
C LEU A 43 -0.76 -4.46 13.36
N GLU A 44 -0.10 -5.56 13.71
CA GLU A 44 -0.60 -6.50 14.73
C GLU A 44 -0.68 -5.89 16.13
N ASP A 45 0.06 -4.81 16.40
CA ASP A 45 -0.02 -4.09 17.66
C ASP A 45 -1.25 -3.16 17.76
N GLY A 46 -2.04 -3.03 16.69
CA GLY A 46 -3.25 -2.22 16.64
C GLY A 46 -3.05 -0.79 16.11
N ARG A 47 -1.83 -0.42 15.71
CA ARG A 47 -1.59 0.81 14.94
C ARG A 47 -1.85 0.58 13.46
N GLU A 48 -1.99 1.67 12.72
CA GLU A 48 -2.16 1.62 11.26
C GLU A 48 -1.24 2.62 10.55
N LEU A 49 -0.83 2.31 9.32
CA LEU A 49 -0.02 3.18 8.47
C LEU A 49 -0.74 3.43 7.15
N LEU A 50 -0.91 4.70 6.80
CA LEU A 50 -1.31 5.16 5.47
C LEU A 50 -0.11 5.85 4.81
N LEU A 51 0.41 5.24 3.75
CA LEU A 51 1.62 5.69 3.06
C LEU A 51 1.31 5.93 1.60
N ASN A 52 1.83 7.00 1.01
CA ASN A 52 1.78 7.17 -0.44
C ASN A 52 2.95 7.99 -1.00
N GLU A 53 3.11 7.90 -2.31
CA GLU A 53 3.87 8.83 -3.13
C GLU A 53 3.23 8.94 -4.51
N MET A 54 3.39 10.10 -5.15
CA MET A 54 2.92 10.33 -6.51
C MET A 54 4.00 9.93 -7.51
N ARG A 55 3.60 9.47 -8.70
CA ARG A 55 4.48 9.10 -9.82
C ARG A 55 4.23 10.01 -11.02
N THR A 56 5.29 10.50 -11.63
CA THR A 56 5.22 11.17 -12.93
C THR A 56 5.06 10.16 -14.08
N SER A 57 4.71 10.65 -15.26
CA SER A 57 4.71 9.85 -16.50
C SER A 57 6.10 9.30 -16.84
N GLU A 58 7.16 9.99 -16.43
CA GLU A 58 8.55 9.56 -16.63
C GLU A 58 9.01 8.52 -15.58
N GLY A 59 8.16 8.21 -14.60
CA GLY A 59 8.40 7.20 -13.57
C GLY A 59 9.15 7.70 -12.34
N SER A 60 9.45 8.99 -12.23
CA SER A 60 9.98 9.60 -11.01
C SER A 60 8.89 9.76 -9.95
N THR A 61 9.25 9.73 -8.66
CA THR A 61 8.30 9.88 -7.57
C THR A 61 8.42 11.24 -6.86
N PHE A 62 7.33 11.72 -6.28
CA PHE A 62 7.29 12.99 -5.56
C PHE A 62 6.17 13.03 -4.52
N SER A 63 6.21 14.05 -3.65
CA SER A 63 5.23 14.28 -2.58
C SER A 63 4.96 13.07 -1.67
N PRO A 64 6.00 12.38 -1.15
CA PRO A 64 5.76 11.23 -0.29
C PRO A 64 5.14 11.67 1.04
N MET A 65 4.34 10.78 1.63
CA MET A 65 3.78 10.99 2.96
C MET A 65 3.59 9.68 3.73
N ALA A 66 3.62 9.81 5.05
CA ALA A 66 3.26 8.77 5.99
C ALA A 66 2.35 9.33 7.08
N ASN A 67 1.21 8.69 7.30
CA ASN A 67 0.38 8.86 8.48
C ASN A 67 0.47 7.59 9.33
N LEU A 68 0.93 7.73 10.58
CA LEU A 68 0.82 6.70 11.60
C LEU A 68 -0.42 7.02 12.43
N ILE A 69 -1.40 6.12 12.37
CA ILE A 69 -2.60 6.16 13.20
C ILE A 69 -2.33 5.31 14.44
N GLU A 70 -2.29 5.96 15.59
CA GLU A 70 -2.07 5.33 16.89
C GLU A 70 -3.34 4.58 17.34
N LYS A 71 -3.21 3.71 18.34
CA LYS A 71 -4.33 2.87 18.84
C LYS A 71 -5.50 3.67 19.40
N ASP A 72 -5.26 4.91 19.81
CA ASP A 72 -6.27 5.85 20.28
C ASP A 72 -6.90 6.68 19.16
N GLY A 73 -6.50 6.45 17.91
CA GLY A 73 -6.95 7.17 16.72
C GLY A 73 -6.22 8.49 16.48
N SER A 74 -5.25 8.88 17.32
CA SER A 74 -4.41 10.04 17.05
C SER A 74 -3.50 9.81 15.84
N ILE A 75 -3.26 10.85 15.05
CA ILE A 75 -2.50 10.75 13.80
C ILE A 75 -1.21 11.53 13.93
N ARG A 76 -0.09 10.87 13.62
CA ARG A 76 1.20 11.50 13.42
C ARG A 76 1.54 11.48 11.93
N PHE A 77 2.02 12.61 11.43
CA PHE A 77 2.30 12.81 10.01
C PHE A 77 3.78 13.11 9.76
N THR A 78 4.33 12.60 8.67
CA THR A 78 5.63 13.03 8.15
C THR A 78 5.71 12.94 6.63
N ARG A 79 6.62 13.71 6.04
CA ARG A 79 7.10 13.54 4.65
C ARG A 79 8.48 12.91 4.56
N ASP A 80 9.13 12.69 5.71
CA ASP A 80 10.39 11.98 5.83
C ASP A 80 10.13 10.48 5.75
N ILE A 81 9.97 10.02 4.52
CA ILE A 81 9.69 8.63 4.14
C ILE A 81 10.35 8.37 2.79
N SER A 82 10.90 7.16 2.61
CA SER A 82 11.46 6.70 1.35
C SER A 82 10.92 5.33 0.98
N PHE A 83 10.59 5.15 -0.30
CA PHE A 83 10.13 3.89 -0.88
C PHE A 83 11.22 3.32 -1.79
N GLU A 84 11.63 2.08 -1.54
CA GLU A 84 12.63 1.36 -2.33
C GLU A 84 12.01 0.07 -2.88
N PRO A 85 11.79 -0.04 -4.19
CA PRO A 85 11.25 -1.27 -4.79
C PRO A 85 12.33 -2.36 -4.80
N LEU A 86 12.00 -3.53 -4.27
CA LEU A 86 12.92 -4.67 -4.11
C LEU A 86 12.69 -5.77 -5.16
N SER A 87 11.43 -6.00 -5.56
CA SER A 87 11.08 -7.06 -6.51
C SER A 87 9.91 -6.64 -7.39
N PHE A 88 9.84 -7.20 -8.60
CA PHE A 88 8.89 -6.81 -9.62
C PHE A 88 8.19 -8.03 -10.22
N TRP A 89 6.90 -7.86 -10.54
CA TRP A 89 6.14 -8.78 -11.36
C TRP A 89 5.74 -8.08 -12.67
N ARG A 90 5.74 -8.84 -13.77
CA ARG A 90 5.34 -8.36 -15.08
C ARG A 90 4.02 -8.99 -15.46
N SER A 91 3.02 -8.16 -15.75
CA SER A 91 1.74 -8.63 -16.28
C SER A 91 1.92 -9.19 -17.68
N LEU A 92 1.38 -10.38 -17.93
CA LEU A 92 1.31 -10.95 -19.28
C LEU A 92 0.21 -10.31 -20.13
N ARG A 93 -0.75 -9.62 -19.51
CA ARG A 93 -1.90 -9.00 -20.18
C ARG A 93 -1.57 -7.60 -20.67
N THR A 94 -0.94 -6.78 -19.84
CA THR A 94 -0.66 -5.36 -20.12
C THR A 94 0.81 -5.08 -20.41
N ASN A 95 1.69 -6.06 -20.16
CA ASN A 95 3.15 -5.90 -20.15
C ASN A 95 3.67 -4.89 -19.10
N ALA A 96 2.80 -4.38 -18.21
CA ALA A 96 3.17 -3.52 -17.11
C ALA A 96 4.11 -4.24 -16.13
N ARG A 97 5.05 -3.50 -15.56
CA ARG A 97 6.02 -4.01 -14.58
C ARG A 97 5.76 -3.36 -13.22
N TYR A 98 5.14 -4.11 -12.31
CA TYR A 98 4.75 -3.63 -10.98
C TYR A 98 5.77 -4.02 -9.93
N PRO A 99 6.26 -3.08 -9.10
CA PRO A 99 7.01 -3.40 -7.89
C PRO A 99 6.08 -4.01 -6.84
N ILE A 100 6.25 -5.31 -6.56
CA ILE A 100 5.37 -6.07 -5.66
C ILE A 100 6.03 -6.36 -4.29
N GLU A 101 7.26 -5.89 -4.11
CA GLU A 101 7.98 -5.96 -2.84
C GLU A 101 8.73 -4.64 -2.66
N TRP A 102 8.66 -4.08 -1.45
CA TRP A 102 9.17 -2.76 -1.13
C TRP A 102 9.88 -2.79 0.22
N ARG A 103 10.95 -2.01 0.34
CA ARG A 103 11.45 -1.52 1.63
C ARG A 103 10.99 -0.08 1.79
N ILE A 104 10.39 0.23 2.93
CA ILE A 104 9.89 1.56 3.24
C ILE A 104 10.52 1.99 4.56
N LYS A 105 11.22 3.12 4.54
CA LYS A 105 11.82 3.71 5.73
C LYS A 105 11.07 4.97 6.11
N ILE A 106 10.77 5.10 7.39
CA ILE A 106 10.07 6.25 7.95
C ILE A 106 10.89 6.75 9.16
N PRO A 107 11.99 7.50 8.94
CA PRO A 107 12.92 7.83 10.02
C PRO A 107 12.28 8.63 11.16
N TYR A 108 11.30 9.49 10.87
CA TYR A 108 10.54 10.22 11.89
C TYR A 108 9.75 9.31 12.85
N PHE A 109 9.40 8.09 12.43
CA PHE A 109 8.80 7.06 13.28
C PHE A 109 9.81 5.99 13.73
N SER A 110 11.08 6.13 13.37
CA SER A 110 12.12 5.11 13.59
C SER A 110 11.76 3.74 13.01
N MET A 111 11.01 3.69 11.91
CA MET A 111 10.52 2.46 11.30
C MET A 111 11.28 2.12 10.01
N ASP A 112 11.60 0.84 9.84
CA ASP A 112 12.11 0.24 8.60
C ASP A 112 11.31 -1.04 8.33
N ILE A 113 10.43 -0.99 7.33
CA ILE A 113 9.46 -2.05 7.04
C ILE A 113 9.63 -2.57 5.62
N HIS A 114 9.36 -3.86 5.47
CA HIS A 114 9.22 -4.55 4.20
C HIS A 114 7.75 -4.82 3.95
N VAL A 115 7.25 -4.43 2.78
CA VAL A 115 5.88 -4.70 2.33
C VAL A 115 5.93 -5.60 1.11
N LYS A 116 5.17 -6.68 1.13
CA LYS A 116 5.19 -7.70 0.08
C LYS A 116 3.79 -8.13 -0.31
N ALA A 117 3.52 -8.15 -1.61
CA ALA A 117 2.28 -8.71 -2.15
C ALA A 117 2.10 -10.17 -1.69
N LEU A 118 0.87 -10.52 -1.27
CA LEU A 118 0.54 -11.88 -0.85
C LEU A 118 0.73 -12.89 -2.01
N PHE A 119 0.39 -12.45 -3.23
CA PHE A 119 0.71 -13.13 -4.48
C PHE A 119 0.79 -12.11 -5.63
N PRO A 120 1.51 -12.40 -6.72
CA PRO A 120 1.85 -11.40 -7.73
C PRO A 120 0.69 -10.97 -8.64
N THR A 121 -0.23 -11.89 -8.97
CA THR A 121 -1.26 -11.69 -10.00
C THR A 121 -2.50 -10.99 -9.43
N GLN A 122 -2.35 -9.73 -9.01
CA GLN A 122 -3.41 -8.87 -8.46
C GLN A 122 -3.64 -7.62 -9.32
N GLU A 123 -3.40 -7.73 -10.63
CA GLU A 123 -3.73 -6.66 -11.59
C GLU A 123 -5.21 -6.70 -11.98
N MET A 124 -5.86 -5.54 -11.94
CA MET A 124 -7.23 -5.32 -12.35
C MET A 124 -7.29 -4.41 -13.57
N ASP A 125 -8.08 -4.81 -14.58
CA ASP A 125 -8.35 -3.96 -15.73
C ASP A 125 -9.30 -2.84 -15.32
N VAL A 126 -9.00 -1.61 -15.74
CA VAL A 126 -9.81 -0.43 -15.42
C VAL A 126 -10.12 0.33 -16.71
N ILE A 127 -11.39 0.69 -16.89
CA ILE A 127 -11.82 1.49 -18.04
C ILE A 127 -11.28 2.92 -17.88
N GLY A 128 -10.71 3.47 -18.96
CA GLY A 128 -10.24 4.85 -19.02
C GLY A 128 -8.71 4.95 -19.07
N PRO A 129 -8.13 6.12 -18.74
CA PRO A 129 -6.73 6.42 -19.00
C PRO A 129 -5.75 5.57 -18.17
N MET A 130 -6.19 4.95 -17.08
CA MET A 130 -5.36 4.07 -16.26
C MET A 130 -5.05 2.74 -16.93
N ARG A 131 -5.94 2.23 -17.79
CA ARG A 131 -5.94 0.90 -18.43
C ARG A 131 -5.93 -0.30 -17.47
N ALA A 132 -5.05 -0.31 -16.48
CA ALA A 132 -5.00 -1.28 -15.40
C ALA A 132 -4.36 -0.69 -14.15
N ILE A 133 -4.80 -1.19 -13.00
CA ILE A 133 -4.20 -0.92 -11.68
C ILE A 133 -3.72 -2.25 -11.10
N TRP A 134 -2.65 -2.22 -10.31
CA TRP A 134 -2.34 -3.36 -9.45
C TRP A 134 -2.87 -3.02 -8.06
N GLU A 135 -3.81 -3.81 -7.58
CA GLU A 135 -4.50 -3.58 -6.31
C GLU A 135 -4.59 -4.91 -5.58
N GLY A 136 -3.84 -5.04 -4.50
CA GLY A 136 -3.62 -6.36 -3.93
C GLY A 136 -3.33 -6.38 -2.44
N ALA A 137 -3.77 -7.46 -1.82
CA ALA A 137 -3.44 -7.80 -0.45
C ALA A 137 -1.91 -7.96 -0.31
N CYS A 138 -1.38 -7.42 0.78
CA CYS A 138 0.02 -7.50 1.13
C CYS A 138 0.21 -7.84 2.61
N THR A 139 1.40 -8.34 2.94
CA THR A 139 1.89 -8.45 4.31
C THR A 139 3.02 -7.46 4.54
N LEU A 140 3.24 -7.09 5.79
CA LEU A 140 4.40 -6.31 6.20
C LEU A 140 5.15 -7.00 7.33
N TYR A 141 6.46 -6.81 7.36
CA TYR A 141 7.30 -7.10 8.51
C TYR A 141 8.40 -6.05 8.61
N GLY A 142 8.95 -5.82 9.79
CA GLY A 142 10.03 -4.86 9.96
C GLY A 142 10.39 -4.64 11.40
N GLU A 143 10.99 -3.49 11.67
CA GLU A 143 11.35 -3.07 13.01
C GLU A 143 11.09 -1.59 13.26
N GLU A 144 10.80 -1.27 14.50
CA GLU A 144 10.79 0.07 15.07
C GLU A 144 11.89 0.18 16.13
N VAL A 145 12.61 1.30 16.17
CA VAL A 145 13.55 1.62 17.24
C VAL A 145 12.90 2.57 18.25
N LEU A 146 12.63 2.05 19.45
CA LEU A 146 12.07 2.80 20.58
C LEU A 146 13.12 3.61 21.33
N ALA A 147 12.65 4.44 22.27
CA ALA A 147 13.48 5.15 23.22
C ALA A 147 14.45 4.18 23.95
N GLY A 148 15.71 4.58 24.06
CA GLY A 148 16.77 3.73 24.63
C GLY A 148 17.36 2.70 23.65
N GLY A 149 16.99 2.76 22.36
CA GLY A 149 17.56 1.91 21.31
C GLY A 149 16.99 0.49 21.26
N LYS A 150 15.93 0.20 22.04
CA LYS A 150 15.22 -1.07 21.99
C LYS A 150 14.56 -1.23 20.62
N LYS A 151 14.78 -2.36 19.97
CA LYS A 151 14.10 -2.72 18.72
C LYS A 151 12.87 -3.55 19.00
N GLU A 152 11.75 -3.19 18.37
CA GLU A 152 10.52 -3.99 18.38
C GLU A 152 10.18 -4.43 16.97
N ARG A 153 9.73 -5.68 16.85
CA ARG A 153 9.32 -6.25 15.58
C ARG A 153 7.95 -5.70 15.20
N LEU A 154 7.81 -5.29 13.95
CA LEU A 154 6.54 -4.94 13.34
C LEU A 154 6.12 -6.08 12.42
N GLU A 155 4.84 -6.45 12.50
CA GLU A 155 4.18 -7.39 11.59
C GLU A 155 2.78 -6.85 11.31
N GLY A 156 2.22 -7.23 10.16
CA GLY A 156 0.90 -6.74 9.79
C GLY A 156 0.48 -7.17 8.39
N ARG A 157 -0.71 -6.68 8.01
CA ARG A 157 -1.35 -6.98 6.73
C ARG A 157 -1.96 -5.69 6.18
N GLY A 158 -2.25 -5.68 4.89
CA GLY A 158 -2.85 -4.50 4.30
C GLY A 158 -3.15 -4.65 2.84
N PHE A 159 -3.31 -3.51 2.19
CA PHE A 159 -3.46 -3.39 0.75
C PHE A 159 -2.41 -2.43 0.20
N MET A 160 -1.98 -2.74 -1.02
CA MET A 160 -1.10 -1.91 -1.82
C MET A 160 -1.78 -1.65 -3.16
N GLU A 161 -1.80 -0.39 -3.58
CA GLU A 161 -2.35 0.07 -4.85
C GLU A 161 -1.24 0.77 -5.66
N LEU A 162 -1.05 0.33 -6.90
CA LEU A 162 0.00 0.79 -7.80
C LEU A 162 -0.62 1.20 -9.14
N VAL A 163 -0.57 2.50 -9.41
CA VAL A 163 -1.24 3.11 -10.58
C VAL A 163 -0.21 3.78 -11.49
N GLY A 164 -0.48 3.79 -12.80
CA GLY A 164 0.38 4.41 -13.81
C GLY A 164 1.55 3.55 -14.28
N TYR A 165 1.42 2.22 -14.20
CA TYR A 165 2.42 1.27 -14.69
C TYR A 165 2.02 0.58 -16.01
N ALA A 166 0.72 0.54 -16.32
CA ALA A 166 0.20 0.07 -17.59
C ALA A 166 0.17 1.24 -18.58
N ASN A 167 0.84 1.07 -19.72
CA ASN A 167 0.90 2.05 -20.80
C ASN A 167 0.02 1.63 -21.96
#